data_AF-A0A1H3ALT4-F1
#
_entry.id   AF-A0A1H3ALT4-F1
#
_cell.length_a   1.000
_cell.length_b   1.000
_cell.length_c   1.000
_cell.angle_alpha   90.00
_cell.angle_beta   90.00
_cell.angle_gamma   90.00
#
_symmetry.space_group_name_H-M   'P 1'
#
loop_
_entity.id
_entity.type
_entity.pdbx_description
1 polymer ?
#
loop_
_entity_poly.entity_id
_entity_poly.type
_entity_poly.pdbx_seq_one_letter_code
_entity_poly.pdbx_strand_id
1 'polypeptide(L)' 'MDEFVVYILYSEKYSKNYTGFTSNLIARFNSHNLLETKGYTLKFRPWEVIHVEFLNSKAEDWHRT' A
#
# COMPACT_ATOMS: atom_id res chain seq x y z
N MET A 1 14.00 -0.30 -14.64
CA MET A 1 14.06 -0.48 -13.18
C MET A 1 12.69 -0.12 -12.68
N ASP A 2 11.93 -1.10 -12.19
CA ASP A 2 10.60 -0.84 -11.65
C ASP A 2 10.78 -0.29 -10.24
N GLU A 3 10.32 0.94 -10.02
CA GLU A 3 10.18 1.51 -8.67
C GLU A 3 9.01 0.79 -7.99
N PHE A 4 9.28 0.18 -6.85
CA PHE A 4 8.23 -0.42 -6.03
C PHE A 4 7.99 0.46 -4.83
N VAL A 5 6.74 0.51 -4.39
CA VAL A 5 6.30 1.32 -3.26
C VAL A 5 5.70 0.39 -2.24
N VAL A 6 6.23 0.41 -1.03
CA VAL A 6 5.59 -0.20 0.16
C VAL A 6 4.72 0.87 0.80
N TYR A 7 3.51 0.51 1.19
CA TYR A 7 2.56 1.45 1.79
C TYR A 7 1.80 0.80 2.94
N ILE A 8 1.34 1.65 3.87
CA ILE A 8 0.41 1.28 4.94
C ILE A 8 -0.85 2.10 4.77
N LEU A 9 -1.97 1.40 4.70
CA LEU A 9 -3.31 1.97 4.77
C LEU A 9 -3.85 1.84 6.18
N TYR A 10 -4.53 2.89 6.66
CA TYR A 10 -5.27 2.87 7.91
C TYR A 10 -6.74 3.16 7.64
N SER A 11 -7.62 2.44 8.34
CA SER A 11 -9.03 2.77 8.41
C SER A 11 -9.34 3.26 9.81
N GLU A 12 -9.59 4.56 9.94
CA GLU A 12 -9.94 5.19 11.21
C GLU A 12 -11.21 4.58 11.78
N LYS A 13 -12.23 4.39 10.94
CA LYS A 13 -13.54 3.85 11.32
C LYS A 13 -13.49 2.46 11.96
N TYR A 14 -12.55 1.62 11.51
CA TYR A 14 -12.44 0.23 11.99
C TYR A 14 -11.18 -0.01 12.82
N SER A 15 -10.34 1.01 13.00
CA SER A 15 -9.02 0.93 13.62
C SER A 15 -8.20 -0.24 13.08
N LYS A 16 -8.15 -0.38 11.75
CA LYS A 16 -7.41 -1.44 11.05
C LYS A 16 -6.29 -0.87 10.19
N ASN A 17 -5.19 -1.62 10.12
CA ASN A 17 -4.08 -1.36 9.23
C ASN A 17 -4.00 -2.43 8.14
N TYR A 18 -3.53 -2.05 6.96
CA TYR A 18 -3.20 -2.95 5.86
C TYR A 18 -1.87 -2.51 5.23
N THR A 19 -0.89 -3.41 5.23
CA THR A 19 0.39 -3.19 4.56
C THR A 19 0.38 -3.86 3.19
N GLY A 20 0.81 -3.14 2.17
CA GLY A 20 0.92 -3.66 0.82
C GLY A 20 2.12 -3.11 0.09
N PHE A 21 2.36 -3.63 -1.11
CA PHE A 21 3.35 -3.11 -2.04
C PHE A 21 2.78 -3.07 -3.46
N THR A 22 3.26 -2.14 -4.28
CA THR A 22 2.84 -1.98 -5.68
C THR A 22 3.81 -1.10 -6.45
N SER A 23 3.82 -1.21 -7.78
CA SER A 23 4.48 -0.23 -8.66
C SER A 23 3.59 0.98 -8.99
N ASN A 24 2.29 0.95 -8.66
CA ASN A 24 1.36 2.06 -8.90
C ASN A 24 0.46 2.31 -7.69
N LEU A 25 0.91 3.17 -6.78
CA LEU A 25 0.22 3.47 -5.53
C LEU A 25 -1.18 4.07 -5.77
N ILE A 26 -1.33 4.97 -6.74
CA ILE A 26 -2.61 5.66 -7.00
C ILE A 26 -3.67 4.68 -7.50
N ALA A 27 -3.34 3.84 -8.48
CA ALA A 27 -4.25 2.83 -8.99
C ALA A 27 -4.64 1.84 -7.89
N ARG A 28 -3.68 1.44 -7.05
CA ARG A 28 -3.93 0.50 -5.95
C ARG A 28 -4.80 1.11 -4.85
N PHE A 29 -4.56 2.37 -4.49
CA PHE A 29 -5.38 3.11 -3.53
C PHE A 29 -6.84 3.25 -4.01
N ASN A 30 -7.03 3.63 -5.28
CA ASN A 30 -8.37 3.67 -5.90
C ASN A 30 -9.05 2.30 -5.90
N SER A 31 -8.28 1.23 -6.18
CA SER A 31 -8.81 -0.13 -6.14
C SER A 31 -9.30 -0.52 -4.74
N HIS A 32 -8.50 -0.27 -3.71
CA HIS A 32 -8.84 -0.59 -2.33
C HIS A 32 -10.04 0.19 -1.80
N ASN A 33 -10.23 1.44 -2.23
CA ASN A 33 -11.35 2.27 -1.78
C ASN A 33 -12.62 2.14 -2.63
N LEU A 34 -12.51 1.90 -3.94
CA LEU A 34 -13.65 2.03 -4.86
C LEU A 34 -13.90 0.78 -5.70
N LEU A 35 -12.86 0.15 -6.27
CA LEU A 35 -13.02 -0.81 -7.37
C LEU A 35 -13.05 -2.28 -6.94
N GLU A 36 -12.37 -2.65 -5.85
CA GLU A 36 -12.37 -4.03 -5.38
C GLU A 36 -13.80 -4.46 -5.03
N THR A 37 -14.16 -5.68 -5.44
CA THR A 37 -15.47 -6.32 -5.16
C THR A 37 -15.35 -7.52 -4.22
N LYS A 38 -14.11 -7.94 -3.90
CA LYS A 38 -13.78 -9.06 -3.02
C LYS A 38 -12.48 -8.76 -2.28
N GLY A 39 -12.28 -9.39 -1.12
CA GLY A 39 -11.04 -9.29 -0.34
C GLY A 39 -11.21 -8.68 1.05
N TYR A 40 -10.10 -8.61 1.79
CA TYR A 40 -10.06 -8.08 3.16
C TYR A 40 -10.26 -6.55 3.18
N THR A 41 -9.54 -5.86 2.31
CA THR A 41 -9.52 -4.39 2.17
C THR A 41 -10.89 -3.81 1.85
N LEU A 42 -11.73 -4.52 1.09
CA LEU A 42 -13.09 -4.09 0.80
C LEU A 42 -13.95 -3.81 2.05
N LYS A 43 -13.74 -4.58 3.13
CA LYS A 43 -14.61 -4.56 4.32
C LYS A 43 -14.36 -3.37 5.25
N PHE A 44 -13.21 -2.72 5.14
CA PHE A 44 -12.75 -1.70 6.10
C PHE A 44 -12.43 -0.38 5.40
N ARG A 45 -13.25 0.00 4.43
CA ARG A 45 -13.21 1.33 3.80
C ARG A 45 -13.90 2.38 4.70
N PRO A 46 -13.53 3.66 4.62
CA PRO A 46 -12.46 4.22 3.79
C PRO A 46 -11.07 3.90 4.35
N TRP A 47 -10.10 3.85 3.45
CA TRP A 47 -8.68 3.73 3.74
C TRP A 47 -7.98 5.05 3.46
N GLU A 48 -7.04 5.39 4.34
CA GLU A 48 -6.12 6.51 4.20
C GLU A 48 -4.69 5.98 4.15
N VAL A 49 -3.85 6.61 3.33
CA VAL A 49 -2.42 6.26 3.29
C VAL A 49 -1.74 6.99 4.45
N ILE A 50 -1.18 6.23 5.40
CA ILE A 50 -0.46 6.79 6.55
C ILE A 50 1.06 6.64 6.44
N HIS A 51 1.54 5.78 5.52
CA HIS A 51 2.96 5.57 5.28
C HIS A 51 3.22 5.13 3.85
N VAL A 52 4.33 5.61 3.27
CA VAL A 52 4.80 5.27 1.93
C VAL A 52 6.33 5.22 1.96
N GLU A 53 6.93 4.13 1.51
CA GLU A 53 8.37 3.97 1.30
C GLU A 53 8.63 3.57 -0.17
N PHE A 54 9.42 4.38 -0.87
CA PHE A 54 9.83 4.12 -2.25
C PHE A 54 11.12 3.29 -2.25
N LEU A 55 11.07 2.13 -2.88
CA LEU A 55 12.18 1.22 -3.06
C LEU A 55 12.66 1.31 -4.50
N ASN A 56 13.82 1.96 -4.66
CA ASN A 56 14.52 1.97 -5.92
C ASN A 56 15.26 0.65 -6.08
N SER A 57 14.91 -0.12 -7.10
CA SER A 57 15.74 -1.23 -7.57
C SER A 57 16.98 -0.67 -8.27
N LYS A 58 17.86 0.05 -7.56
CA LYS A 58 19.29 -0.06 -7.86
C LYS A 58 19.77 -1.21 -7.01
N ALA A 59 20.60 -2.08 -7.57
CA ALA A 59 21.24 -3.16 -6.84
C ALA A 59 22.25 -2.58 -5.82
N GLU A 60 21.76 -1.88 -4.81
CA GLU A 60 22.51 -1.36 -3.67
C GLU A 60 22.16 -2.24 -2.47
N ASP A 61 22.99 -3.29 -2.39
CA ASP A 61 23.45 -4.01 -1.20
C ASP A 61 22.44 -4.23 -0.06
N TRP A 62 22.02 -5.49 0.09
CA TRP A 62 21.13 -6.02 1.12
C TRP A 62 21.79 -6.08 2.52
N HIS A 63 22.40 -4.99 2.98
CA HIS A 63 22.87 -4.82 4.36
C HIS A 63 22.29 -3.56 4.99
N ARG A 64 21.00 -3.62 5.35
CA ARG A 64 20.52 -2.82 6.49
C ARG A 64 20.93 -3.57 7.77
N THR A 65 22.08 -3.18 8.32
CA THR A 65 22.55 -3.53 9.68
C THR A 65 22.33 -2.34 10.59
#